data_AF-A0A2W6DLJ4-F1
#
_entry.id   AF-A0A2W6DLJ4-F1
#
_cell.length_a   1.000
_cell.length_b   1.000
_cell.length_c   1.000
_cell.angle_alpha   90.00
_cell.angle_beta   90.00
_cell.angle_gamma   90.00
#
_symmetry.space_group_name_H-M   'P 1'
#
loop_
_entity.id
_entity.type
_entity.pdbx_description
1 polymer ?
#
loop_
_entity_poly.entity_id
_entity_poly.type
_entity_poly.pdbx_seq_one_letter_code
_entity_poly.pdbx_strand_id
1 'polypeptide(L)'
;MKHLLRTTAVVVGTTGATLGAAYRMLSQQGRRARRDIMIPGWFPFRADGVYLPDGTGPYPPSAPALAVLAPAVGRSPVLRLAMLGDSLAAGLGVDLPEQLPGVVLARGLADDSGQPVQLDTLAICGCTSRRLAGQVDAALINPPHAALVMIGANDVARQIPPWESARLLGEAVSRLRAAGTTVIAGTCPDLGTIPQIPQPLRAIAHTSSWALARLQHDAICAAGGLPVSLAQLLARDFRTQPDILFGRDRFHPSTAGYQTACSVLLPTLCSALRAGCADEAGCYSLWK
;
A
#
# COMPACT_ATOMS: atom_id res chain seq x y z
N MET A 1 36.33 -58.93 14.98
CA MET A 1 35.60 -58.11 13.99
C MET A 1 34.11 -58.28 14.22
N LYS A 2 33.31 -57.19 14.17
CA LYS A 2 31.86 -57.08 14.46
C LYS A 2 31.49 -56.64 15.89
N HIS A 3 31.90 -55.46 16.37
CA HIS A 3 31.11 -54.75 17.40
C HIS A 3 31.24 -53.21 17.40
N LEU A 4 31.83 -52.58 16.39
CA LEU A 4 32.17 -51.15 16.44
C LEU A 4 31.46 -50.25 15.40
N LEU A 5 30.15 -50.44 15.14
CA LEU A 5 29.47 -49.71 14.06
C LEU A 5 27.98 -49.36 14.32
N ARG A 6 27.59 -49.04 15.57
CA ARG A 6 26.17 -48.70 15.87
C ARG A 6 25.91 -47.42 16.67
N THR A 7 26.86 -46.47 16.70
CA THR A 7 26.70 -45.24 17.51
C THR A 7 26.85 -43.94 16.72
N THR A 8 26.34 -43.91 15.47
CA THR A 8 26.36 -42.68 14.64
C THR A 8 24.97 -42.29 14.10
N ALA A 9 23.89 -42.97 14.52
CA ALA A 9 22.55 -42.79 13.94
C ALA A 9 21.55 -41.95 14.78
N VAL A 10 21.93 -41.45 15.97
CA VAL A 10 20.95 -40.84 16.91
C VAL A 10 20.99 -39.30 16.94
N VAL A 11 22.03 -38.65 16.43
CA VAL A 11 22.13 -37.17 16.45
C VAL A 11 21.36 -36.50 15.29
N VAL A 12 21.07 -37.21 14.20
CA VAL A 12 20.30 -36.67 13.07
C VAL A 12 18.78 -36.63 13.36
N GLY A 13 18.28 -37.52 14.21
CA GLY A 13 16.83 -37.67 14.48
C GLY A 13 16.23 -36.56 15.36
N THR A 14 16.96 -36.08 16.37
CA THR A 14 16.47 -35.04 17.30
C THR A 14 16.46 -33.65 16.65
N THR A 15 17.43 -33.35 15.79
CA THR A 15 17.51 -32.09 15.03
C THR A 15 16.40 -32.00 13.97
N GLY A 16 16.11 -33.09 13.25
CA GLY A 16 15.00 -33.14 12.29
C GLY A 16 13.61 -33.09 12.94
N ALA A 17 13.43 -33.72 14.10
CA ALA A 17 12.17 -33.70 14.83
C ALA A 17 11.83 -32.32 15.44
N THR A 18 12.83 -31.60 15.94
CA THR A 18 12.68 -30.25 16.50
C THR A 18 12.46 -29.19 15.41
N LEU A 19 13.23 -29.25 14.31
CA LEU A 19 12.99 -28.41 13.12
C LEU A 19 11.61 -28.68 12.51
N GLY A 20 11.21 -29.95 12.40
CA GLY A 20 9.89 -30.34 11.92
C GLY A 20 8.75 -29.87 12.83
N ALA A 21 8.94 -29.90 14.15
CA ALA A 21 7.97 -29.37 15.11
C ALA A 21 7.83 -27.84 15.00
N ALA A 22 8.95 -27.11 14.93
CA ALA A 22 8.95 -25.65 14.75
C ALA A 22 8.30 -25.24 13.42
N TYR A 23 8.65 -25.93 12.33
CA TYR A 23 8.04 -25.71 11.01
C TYR A 23 6.53 -25.95 11.03
N ARG A 24 6.06 -27.04 11.66
CA ARG A 24 4.61 -27.33 11.79
C ARG A 24 3.90 -26.27 12.61
N MET A 25 4.49 -25.83 13.72
CA MET A 25 3.94 -24.76 14.57
C MET A 25 3.80 -23.46 13.77
N LEU A 26 4.85 -23.00 13.09
CA LEU A 26 4.83 -21.80 12.25
C LEU A 26 3.82 -21.94 11.10
N SER A 27 3.76 -23.11 10.46
CA SER A 27 2.79 -23.40 9.38
C SER A 27 1.35 -23.37 9.89
N GLN A 28 1.10 -23.84 11.11
CA GLN A 28 -0.21 -23.77 11.74
C GLN A 28 -0.58 -22.34 12.13
N GLN A 29 0.35 -21.58 12.72
CA GLN A 29 0.17 -20.16 13.02
C GLN A 29 -0.12 -19.35 11.74
N GLY A 30 0.61 -19.63 10.65
CA GLY A 30 0.41 -18.99 9.36
C GLY A 30 -0.95 -19.31 8.73
N ARG A 31 -1.40 -20.57 8.78
CA ARG A 31 -2.74 -20.95 8.30
C ARG A 31 -3.85 -20.24 9.07
N ARG A 32 -3.73 -20.14 10.40
CA ARG A 32 -4.70 -19.43 11.24
C ARG A 32 -4.71 -17.94 10.93
N ALA A 33 -3.52 -17.31 10.91
CA ALA A 33 -3.39 -15.90 10.58
C ALA A 33 -4.01 -15.55 9.22
N ARG A 34 -3.78 -16.36 8.18
CA ARG A 34 -4.34 -16.15 6.83
C ARG A 34 -5.85 -16.26 6.76
N ARG A 35 -6.47 -17.11 7.58
CA ARG A 35 -7.94 -17.24 7.63
C ARG A 35 -8.60 -15.96 8.14
N ASP A 36 -7.90 -15.25 9.02
CA ASP A 36 -8.44 -14.11 9.76
C ASP A 36 -8.03 -12.76 9.11
N ILE A 37 -7.36 -12.76 7.93
CA ILE A 37 -7.00 -11.53 7.18
C ILE A 37 -8.24 -10.89 6.54
N MET A 38 -9.23 -11.66 6.11
CA MET A 38 -10.44 -11.07 5.53
C MET A 38 -11.48 -10.88 6.63
N ILE A 39 -12.10 -9.70 6.68
CA ILE A 39 -13.24 -9.44 7.57
C ILE A 39 -14.49 -10.06 6.90
N PRO A 40 -15.13 -11.08 7.49
CA PRO A 40 -16.31 -11.70 6.89
C PRO A 40 -17.45 -10.69 6.70
N GLY A 41 -18.07 -10.70 5.52
CA GLY A 41 -19.17 -9.79 5.19
C GLY A 41 -18.76 -8.34 4.92
N TRP A 42 -17.46 -8.02 4.95
CA TRP A 42 -16.99 -6.71 4.53
C TRP A 42 -17.04 -6.59 3.01
N PHE A 43 -17.76 -5.59 2.53
CA PHE A 43 -17.79 -5.19 1.12
C PHE A 43 -17.03 -3.87 0.99
N PRO A 44 -16.21 -3.71 -0.07
CA PRO A 44 -15.51 -2.46 -0.28
C PRO A 44 -16.53 -1.33 -0.47
N PHE A 45 -16.40 -0.27 0.33
CA PHE A 45 -17.12 0.97 0.10
C PHE A 45 -16.76 1.50 -1.29
N ARG A 46 -17.77 1.99 -2.01
CA ARG A 46 -17.57 2.68 -3.29
C ARG A 46 -17.69 4.18 -3.05
N ALA A 47 -16.54 4.85 -2.95
CA ALA A 47 -16.47 6.30 -2.77
C ALA A 47 -15.72 7.01 -3.90
N ASP A 48 -15.36 6.30 -4.97
CA ASP A 48 -14.71 6.91 -6.13
C ASP A 48 -15.59 8.00 -6.76
N GLY A 49 -14.93 9.03 -7.30
CA GLY A 49 -15.58 10.22 -7.83
C GLY A 49 -14.70 11.45 -7.65
N VAL A 50 -15.28 12.62 -7.83
CA VAL A 50 -14.56 13.89 -7.77
C VAL A 50 -14.78 14.58 -6.44
N TYR A 51 -13.67 14.95 -5.80
CA TYR A 51 -13.61 15.70 -4.54
C TYR A 51 -13.20 17.13 -4.83
N LEU A 52 -13.92 18.09 -4.24
CA LEU A 52 -13.67 19.52 -4.43
C LEU A 52 -12.81 20.09 -3.28
N PRO A 53 -12.08 21.19 -3.50
CA PRO A 53 -11.27 21.84 -2.47
C PRO A 53 -12.06 22.32 -1.24
N ASP A 54 -13.37 22.54 -1.37
CA ASP A 54 -14.26 22.92 -0.26
C ASP A 54 -14.64 21.73 0.66
N GLY A 55 -14.08 20.54 0.39
CA GLY A 55 -14.31 19.31 1.14
C GLY A 55 -15.52 18.49 0.69
N THR A 56 -16.29 18.97 -0.29
CA THR A 56 -17.48 18.27 -0.80
C THR A 56 -17.13 17.14 -1.78
N GLY A 57 -18.10 16.24 -2.01
CA GLY A 57 -17.98 15.06 -2.86
C GLY A 57 -18.14 13.73 -2.10
N PRO A 58 -18.10 12.58 -2.81
CA PRO A 58 -17.76 12.45 -4.23
C PRO A 58 -18.90 12.90 -5.15
N TYR A 59 -18.56 13.63 -6.21
CA TYR A 59 -19.44 13.89 -7.35
C TYR A 59 -19.15 12.94 -8.50
N PRO A 60 -20.13 12.59 -9.35
CA PRO A 60 -19.83 11.87 -10.58
C PRO A 60 -18.90 12.72 -11.48
N PRO A 61 -17.99 12.12 -12.27
CA PRO A 61 -17.12 12.86 -13.19
C PRO A 61 -17.89 13.73 -14.21
N SER A 62 -19.16 13.40 -14.48
CA SER A 62 -20.06 14.15 -15.35
C SER A 62 -20.87 15.24 -14.63
N ALA A 63 -20.57 15.55 -13.36
CA ALA A 63 -21.36 16.49 -12.57
C ALA A 63 -21.30 17.93 -13.13
N PRO A 64 -22.42 18.68 -13.14
CA PRO A 64 -22.45 20.08 -13.59
C PRO A 64 -21.50 20.99 -12.81
N ALA A 65 -21.24 20.69 -11.54
CA ALA A 65 -20.27 21.42 -10.70
C ALA A 65 -18.85 21.45 -11.31
N LEU A 66 -18.50 20.45 -12.14
CA LEU A 66 -17.22 20.38 -12.84
C LEU A 66 -17.23 21.16 -14.17
N ALA A 67 -18.40 21.40 -14.77
CA ALA A 67 -18.53 22.16 -16.00
C ALA A 67 -18.19 23.65 -15.82
N VAL A 68 -18.41 24.19 -14.62
CA VAL A 68 -18.07 25.59 -14.25
C VAL A 68 -16.56 25.75 -14.00
N LEU A 69 -15.85 24.65 -13.72
CA LEU A 69 -14.42 24.63 -13.41
C LEU A 69 -13.54 24.46 -14.66
N ALA A 70 -14.12 24.28 -15.86
CA ALA A 70 -13.39 24.19 -17.11
C ALA A 70 -12.58 25.48 -17.37
N PRO A 71 -11.25 25.42 -17.57
CA PRO A 71 -10.44 26.62 -17.64
C PRO A 71 -10.54 27.26 -19.02
N ALA A 72 -10.32 28.57 -19.06
CA ALA A 72 -10.16 29.34 -20.29
C ALA A 72 -8.88 28.98 -21.08
N VAL A 73 -7.89 28.27 -20.49
CA VAL A 73 -6.65 27.83 -21.15
C VAL A 73 -6.04 26.57 -20.50
N GLY A 74 -5.76 25.54 -21.32
CA GLY A 74 -4.53 24.72 -21.28
C GLY A 74 -4.35 23.55 -20.29
N ARG A 75 -5.07 23.43 -19.17
CA ARG A 75 -4.90 22.30 -18.22
C ARG A 75 -6.21 21.54 -18.00
N SER A 76 -6.13 20.23 -17.74
CA SER A 76 -7.30 19.50 -17.21
C SER A 76 -7.69 20.14 -15.88
N PRO A 77 -8.94 20.60 -15.70
CA PRO A 77 -9.37 21.22 -14.45
C PRO A 77 -9.42 20.26 -13.27
N VAL A 78 -9.28 18.95 -13.53
CA VAL A 78 -9.40 17.90 -12.52
C VAL A 78 -8.12 17.08 -12.48
N LEU A 79 -7.48 17.04 -11.31
CA LEU A 79 -6.39 16.12 -11.02
C LEU A 79 -6.93 14.71 -10.90
N ARG A 80 -6.16 13.71 -11.34
CA ARG A 80 -6.58 12.30 -11.31
C ARG A 80 -5.62 11.53 -10.42
N LEU A 81 -6.16 10.92 -9.37
CA LEU A 81 -5.44 10.13 -8.39
C LEU A 81 -5.91 8.69 -8.48
N ALA A 82 -4.99 7.76 -8.76
CA ALA A 82 -5.27 6.33 -8.69
C ALA A 82 -4.77 5.73 -7.38
N MET A 83 -5.59 4.92 -6.72
CA MET A 83 -5.21 4.14 -5.55
C MET A 83 -5.06 2.67 -5.92
N LEU A 84 -3.84 2.12 -5.80
CA LEU A 84 -3.51 0.74 -6.16
C LEU A 84 -2.95 -0.02 -4.96
N GLY A 85 -3.14 -1.33 -4.95
CA GLY A 85 -2.53 -2.21 -3.96
C GLY A 85 -3.44 -3.29 -3.43
N ASP A 86 -3.24 -3.60 -2.14
CA ASP A 86 -3.96 -4.66 -1.44
C ASP A 86 -5.06 -4.13 -0.51
N SER A 87 -5.38 -4.86 0.56
CA SER A 87 -6.42 -4.48 1.51
C SER A 87 -6.13 -3.17 2.25
N LEU A 88 -4.86 -2.81 2.45
CA LEU A 88 -4.49 -1.53 3.04
C LEU A 88 -4.83 -0.38 2.09
N ALA A 89 -4.56 -0.54 0.79
CA ALA A 89 -4.93 0.45 -0.20
C ALA A 89 -6.45 0.56 -0.39
N ALA A 90 -7.17 -0.57 -0.26
CA ALA A 90 -8.61 -0.61 -0.35
C ALA A 90 -9.33 -0.08 0.91
N GLY A 91 -8.60 0.22 2.01
CA GLY A 91 -9.20 0.69 3.25
C GLY A 91 -9.97 -0.38 4.03
N LEU A 92 -9.56 -1.65 3.95
CA LEU A 92 -10.20 -2.72 4.72
C LEU A 92 -10.17 -2.39 6.22
N GLY A 93 -11.34 -2.41 6.87
CA GLY A 93 -11.47 -2.15 8.30
C GLY A 93 -11.94 -0.75 8.69
N VAL A 94 -12.13 0.16 7.72
CA VAL A 94 -12.82 1.43 7.99
C VAL A 94 -14.32 1.21 8.23
N ASP A 95 -14.93 2.08 9.04
CA ASP A 95 -16.35 2.01 9.38
C ASP A 95 -17.23 2.78 8.38
N LEU A 96 -16.68 3.82 7.73
CA LEU A 96 -17.40 4.69 6.82
C LEU A 96 -16.64 4.98 5.51
N PRO A 97 -17.35 5.28 4.39
CA PRO A 97 -16.71 5.55 3.10
C PRO A 97 -15.71 6.73 3.11
N GLU A 98 -15.98 7.78 3.90
CA GLU A 98 -15.10 8.96 3.94
C GLU A 98 -13.77 8.74 4.67
N GLN A 99 -13.65 7.59 5.34
CA GLN A 99 -12.46 7.17 6.07
C GLN A 99 -11.51 6.34 5.20
N LEU A 100 -11.93 5.95 3.98
CA LEU A 100 -11.08 5.24 3.05
C LEU A 100 -9.79 6.05 2.77
N PRO A 101 -8.61 5.40 2.74
CA PRO A 101 -7.34 6.11 2.55
C PRO A 101 -7.30 6.88 1.23
N GLY A 102 -7.85 6.31 0.14
CA GLY A 102 -7.96 7.01 -1.14
C GLY A 102 -8.78 8.30 -1.04
N VAL A 103 -9.86 8.30 -0.25
CA VAL A 103 -10.72 9.48 -0.04
C VAL A 103 -10.04 10.53 0.80
N VAL A 104 -9.39 10.13 1.89
CA VAL A 104 -8.62 11.03 2.75
C VAL A 104 -7.51 11.72 1.95
N LEU A 105 -6.78 10.95 1.12
CA LEU A 105 -5.73 11.48 0.26
C LEU A 105 -6.28 12.40 -0.84
N ALA A 106 -7.39 12.03 -1.47
CA ALA A 106 -8.00 12.84 -2.52
C ALA A 106 -8.49 14.20 -1.99
N ARG A 107 -9.15 14.21 -0.83
CA ARG A 107 -9.58 15.45 -0.15
C ARG A 107 -8.39 16.30 0.27
N GLY A 108 -7.38 15.70 0.90
CA GLY A 108 -6.17 16.42 1.31
C GLY A 108 -5.41 17.02 0.12
N LEU A 109 -5.38 16.31 -1.01
CA LEU A 109 -4.78 16.83 -2.24
C LEU A 109 -5.62 17.94 -2.87
N ALA A 110 -6.96 17.83 -2.84
CA ALA A 110 -7.84 18.88 -3.35
C ALA A 110 -7.69 20.18 -2.55
N ASP A 111 -7.58 20.06 -1.22
CA ASP A 111 -7.32 21.17 -0.31
C ASP A 111 -5.94 21.81 -0.56
N ASP A 112 -4.83 21.04 -0.61
CA ASP A 112 -3.48 21.58 -0.86
C ASP A 112 -3.32 22.21 -2.26
N SER A 113 -3.91 21.59 -3.28
CA SER A 113 -3.75 22.03 -4.67
C SER A 113 -4.74 23.13 -5.08
N GLY A 114 -5.85 23.29 -4.37
CA GLY A 114 -6.97 24.12 -4.80
C GLY A 114 -7.67 23.60 -6.07
N GLN A 115 -7.43 22.35 -6.48
CA GLN A 115 -8.01 21.74 -7.67
C GLN A 115 -8.93 20.56 -7.30
N PRO A 116 -10.01 20.33 -8.06
CA PRO A 116 -10.76 19.09 -7.96
C PRO A 116 -9.87 17.85 -8.18
N VAL A 117 -10.11 16.80 -7.40
CA VAL A 117 -9.41 15.52 -7.53
C VAL A 117 -10.40 14.41 -7.83
N GLN A 118 -10.29 13.79 -9.01
CA GLN A 118 -10.94 12.53 -9.31
C GLN A 118 -10.12 11.38 -8.73
N LEU A 119 -10.75 10.61 -7.84
CA LEU A 119 -10.20 9.38 -7.28
C LEU A 119 -10.71 8.16 -8.06
N ASP A 120 -9.81 7.29 -8.48
CA ASP A 120 -10.12 5.93 -8.96
C ASP A 120 -9.41 4.89 -8.06
N THR A 121 -10.17 4.06 -7.36
CA THR A 121 -9.64 3.01 -6.48
C THR A 121 -9.62 1.67 -7.19
N LEU A 122 -8.42 1.22 -7.54
CA LEU A 122 -8.17 -0.05 -8.24
C LEU A 122 -7.58 -1.12 -7.30
N ALA A 123 -7.38 -0.78 -6.03
CA ALA A 123 -6.90 -1.68 -5.00
C ALA A 123 -7.84 -2.89 -4.82
N ILE A 124 -7.25 -4.07 -4.65
CA ILE A 124 -8.00 -5.32 -4.50
C ILE A 124 -7.57 -6.00 -3.21
N CYS A 125 -8.51 -6.25 -2.31
CA CYS A 125 -8.24 -6.98 -1.07
C CYS A 125 -7.58 -8.35 -1.35
N GLY A 126 -6.51 -8.64 -0.62
CA GLY A 126 -5.75 -9.88 -0.78
C GLY A 126 -4.84 -9.92 -2.02
N CYS A 127 -4.73 -8.85 -2.80
CA CYS A 127 -3.77 -8.74 -3.90
C CYS A 127 -2.32 -8.86 -3.40
N THR A 128 -1.45 -9.38 -4.27
CA THR A 128 0.00 -9.47 -4.05
C THR A 128 0.71 -8.76 -5.20
N SER A 129 2.00 -8.46 -5.05
CA SER A 129 2.82 -7.90 -6.14
C SER A 129 2.64 -8.62 -7.50
N ARG A 130 2.54 -9.96 -7.50
CA ARG A 130 2.29 -10.80 -8.70
C ARG A 130 1.04 -10.45 -9.49
N ARG A 131 0.05 -9.79 -8.88
CA ARG A 131 -1.23 -9.42 -9.50
C ARG A 131 -1.38 -7.91 -9.68
N LEU A 132 -0.38 -7.12 -9.26
CA LEU A 132 -0.41 -5.67 -9.35
C LEU A 132 -0.47 -5.17 -10.79
N ALA A 133 0.15 -5.90 -11.73
CA ALA A 133 0.16 -5.55 -13.15
C ALA A 133 -1.24 -5.29 -13.72
N GLY A 134 -2.25 -6.09 -13.35
CA GLY A 134 -3.62 -5.89 -13.82
C GLY A 134 -4.28 -4.61 -13.30
N GLN A 135 -3.92 -4.15 -12.10
CA GLN A 135 -4.37 -2.85 -11.59
C GLN A 135 -3.67 -1.70 -12.34
N VAL A 136 -2.38 -1.86 -12.67
CA VAL A 136 -1.65 -0.90 -13.50
C VAL A 136 -2.26 -0.83 -14.90
N ASP A 137 -2.60 -1.96 -15.52
CA ASP A 137 -3.26 -2.00 -16.82
C ASP A 137 -4.57 -1.21 -16.80
N ALA A 138 -5.39 -1.41 -15.76
CA ALA A 138 -6.63 -0.67 -15.58
C ALA A 138 -6.39 0.84 -15.37
N ALA A 139 -5.38 1.22 -14.57
CA ALA A 139 -5.03 2.61 -14.34
C ALA A 139 -4.57 3.31 -15.63
N LEU A 140 -3.87 2.60 -16.52
CA LEU A 140 -3.33 3.14 -17.75
C LEU A 140 -4.35 3.26 -18.89
N ILE A 141 -5.58 2.74 -18.73
CA ILE A 141 -6.68 3.02 -19.67
C ILE A 141 -6.92 4.54 -19.75
N ASN A 142 -6.93 5.19 -18.60
CA ASN A 142 -6.95 6.64 -18.47
C ASN A 142 -5.83 7.02 -17.50
N PRO A 143 -4.60 7.32 -17.98
CA PRO A 143 -3.47 7.55 -17.11
C PRO A 143 -3.75 8.62 -16.04
N PRO A 144 -3.46 8.36 -14.76
CA PRO A 144 -3.65 9.33 -13.70
C PRO A 144 -2.47 10.30 -13.63
N HIS A 145 -2.70 11.48 -13.06
CA HIS A 145 -1.64 12.44 -12.77
C HIS A 145 -0.76 11.95 -11.61
N ALA A 146 -1.37 11.29 -10.62
CA ALA A 146 -0.67 10.61 -9.54
C ALA A 146 -1.25 9.22 -9.27
N ALA A 147 -0.38 8.30 -8.86
CA ALA A 147 -0.75 6.99 -8.37
C ALA A 147 -0.14 6.76 -6.99
N LEU A 148 -0.95 6.30 -6.05
CA LEU A 148 -0.49 5.87 -4.74
C LEU A 148 -0.61 4.34 -4.62
N VAL A 149 0.51 3.68 -4.32
CA VAL A 149 0.59 2.22 -4.24
C VAL A 149 0.88 1.78 -2.80
N MET A 150 0.05 0.92 -2.22
CA MET A 150 0.36 0.23 -0.96
C MET A 150 0.19 -1.28 -1.12
N ILE A 151 1.31 -2.01 -1.15
CA ILE A 151 1.31 -3.46 -1.37
C ILE A 151 2.49 -4.12 -0.68
N GLY A 152 2.30 -5.36 -0.21
CA GLY A 152 3.39 -6.20 0.30
C GLY A 152 3.06 -6.94 1.58
N ALA A 153 2.03 -6.53 2.32
CA ALA A 153 1.58 -7.25 3.51
C ALA A 153 1.17 -8.69 3.14
N ASN A 154 0.45 -8.82 2.04
CA ASN A 154 0.01 -10.10 1.47
C ASN A 154 1.16 -10.93 0.89
N ASP A 155 2.23 -10.30 0.42
CA ASP A 155 3.44 -10.97 -0.07
C ASP A 155 4.18 -11.64 1.09
N VAL A 156 4.35 -10.94 2.21
CA VAL A 156 4.91 -11.52 3.44
C VAL A 156 4.01 -12.64 3.95
N ALA A 157 2.69 -12.41 4.01
CA ALA A 157 1.74 -13.42 4.47
C ALA A 157 1.80 -14.70 3.61
N ARG A 158 1.97 -14.57 2.28
CA ARG A 158 2.07 -15.68 1.32
C ARG A 158 3.50 -16.20 1.10
N GLN A 159 4.49 -15.62 1.78
CA GLN A 159 5.91 -15.99 1.67
C GLN A 159 6.44 -15.87 0.24
N ILE A 160 6.01 -14.82 -0.48
CA ILE A 160 6.63 -14.46 -1.75
C ILE A 160 8.05 -13.94 -1.45
N PRO A 161 9.09 -14.37 -2.20
CA PRO A 161 10.45 -13.88 -2.00
C PRO A 161 10.52 -12.34 -2.05
N PRO A 162 11.13 -11.66 -1.06
CA PRO A 162 11.14 -10.20 -0.99
C PRO A 162 11.72 -9.51 -2.23
N TRP A 163 12.74 -10.09 -2.85
CA TRP A 163 13.34 -9.59 -4.09
C TRP A 163 12.37 -9.66 -5.28
N GLU A 164 11.53 -10.71 -5.33
CA GLU A 164 10.54 -10.89 -6.38
C GLU A 164 9.46 -9.83 -6.24
N SER A 165 8.94 -9.65 -5.02
CA SER A 165 7.93 -8.65 -4.69
C SER A 165 8.41 -7.23 -4.97
N ALA A 166 9.65 -6.90 -4.61
CA ALA A 166 10.24 -5.60 -4.86
C ALA A 166 10.46 -5.34 -6.37
N ARG A 167 10.97 -6.33 -7.11
CA ARG A 167 11.12 -6.23 -8.58
C ARG A 167 9.78 -5.96 -9.26
N LEU A 168 8.74 -6.71 -8.92
CA LEU A 168 7.40 -6.55 -9.49
C LEU A 168 6.79 -5.18 -9.16
N LEU A 169 7.04 -4.65 -7.95
CA LEU A 169 6.64 -3.28 -7.62
C LEU A 169 7.43 -2.27 -8.45
N GLY A 170 8.74 -2.42 -8.60
CA GLY A 170 9.58 -1.56 -9.44
C GLY A 170 9.11 -1.54 -10.91
N GLU A 171 8.71 -2.69 -11.46
CA GLU A 171 8.12 -2.78 -12.80
C GLU A 171 6.79 -2.02 -12.90
N ALA A 172 5.91 -2.16 -11.91
CA ALA A 172 4.66 -1.41 -11.85
C ALA A 172 4.90 0.11 -11.78
N VAL A 173 5.85 0.55 -10.93
CA VAL A 173 6.25 1.96 -10.80
C VAL A 173 6.81 2.47 -12.13
N SER A 174 7.74 1.72 -12.75
CA SER A 174 8.37 2.11 -14.01
C SER A 174 7.33 2.30 -15.12
N ARG A 175 6.36 1.39 -15.24
CA ARG A 175 5.28 1.49 -16.22
C ARG A 175 4.40 2.72 -16.01
N LEU A 176 4.04 3.04 -14.77
CA LEU A 176 3.27 4.24 -14.44
C LEU A 176 4.08 5.52 -14.72
N ARG A 177 5.36 5.56 -14.33
CA ARG A 177 6.26 6.70 -14.61
C ARG A 177 6.44 6.93 -16.11
N ALA A 178 6.57 5.85 -16.89
CA ALA A 178 6.66 5.93 -18.36
C ALA A 178 5.40 6.52 -19.01
N ALA A 179 4.24 6.46 -18.34
CA ALA A 179 3.00 7.10 -18.76
C ALA A 179 2.83 8.54 -18.25
N GLY A 180 3.86 9.12 -17.63
CA GLY A 180 3.83 10.48 -17.06
C GLY A 180 3.19 10.58 -15.67
N THR A 181 2.76 9.48 -15.07
CA THR A 181 2.15 9.48 -13.74
C THR A 181 3.20 9.76 -12.65
N THR A 182 2.89 10.61 -11.68
CA THR A 182 3.68 10.74 -10.44
C THR A 182 3.37 9.59 -9.49
N VAL A 183 4.37 8.79 -9.11
CA VAL A 183 4.12 7.55 -8.33
C VAL A 183 4.68 7.69 -6.91
N ILE A 184 3.80 7.55 -5.93
CA ILE A 184 4.14 7.46 -4.51
C ILE A 184 3.83 6.03 -4.07
N ALA A 185 4.73 5.40 -3.34
CA ALA A 185 4.50 4.03 -2.86
C ALA A 185 4.82 3.91 -1.38
N GLY A 186 3.81 3.54 -0.59
CA GLY A 186 3.98 3.15 0.80
C GLY A 186 4.62 1.76 0.84
N THR A 187 5.86 1.66 1.34
CA THR A 187 6.54 0.37 1.48
C THR A 187 5.82 -0.52 2.49
N CYS A 188 6.07 -1.83 2.45
CA CYS A 188 5.48 -2.81 3.36
C CYS A 188 5.53 -2.32 4.83
N PRO A 189 4.39 -2.25 5.54
CA PRO A 189 4.39 -1.90 6.95
C PRO A 189 4.99 -3.03 7.80
N ASP A 190 5.36 -2.70 9.03
CA ASP A 190 5.91 -3.68 9.97
C ASP A 190 4.81 -4.62 10.49
N LEU A 191 4.71 -5.80 9.91
CA LEU A 191 3.72 -6.81 10.32
C LEU A 191 4.00 -7.38 11.72
N GLY A 192 5.20 -7.13 12.27
CA GLY A 192 5.53 -7.43 13.67
C GLY A 192 4.72 -6.63 14.68
N THR A 193 4.07 -5.55 14.25
CA THR A 193 3.18 -4.74 15.10
C THR A 193 1.80 -5.36 15.29
N ILE A 194 1.41 -6.30 14.43
CA ILE A 194 0.06 -6.88 14.43
C ILE A 194 -0.14 -7.78 15.67
N PRO A 195 -1.06 -7.43 16.60
CA PRO A 195 -1.25 -8.19 17.84
C PRO A 195 -1.77 -9.62 17.60
N GLN A 196 -2.38 -9.89 16.44
CA GLN A 196 -3.07 -11.13 16.12
C GLN A 196 -2.10 -12.23 15.68
N ILE A 197 -0.92 -11.85 15.21
CA ILE A 197 0.10 -12.80 14.78
C ILE A 197 0.79 -13.32 16.04
N PRO A 198 0.72 -14.61 16.41
CA PRO A 198 1.35 -15.10 17.63
C PRO A 198 2.89 -15.16 17.51
N GLN A 199 3.59 -15.22 18.64
CA GLN A 199 5.02 -15.57 18.63
C GLN A 199 5.21 -17.08 18.38
N PRO A 200 6.31 -17.50 17.71
CA PRO A 200 7.41 -16.69 17.17
C PRO A 200 7.14 -16.13 15.77
N LEU A 201 6.00 -16.45 15.13
CA LEU A 201 5.67 -15.97 13.79
C LEU A 201 5.68 -14.44 13.68
N ARG A 202 5.31 -13.71 14.73
CA ARG A 202 5.35 -12.24 14.76
C ARG A 202 6.76 -11.67 14.55
N ALA A 203 7.77 -12.26 15.20
CA ALA A 203 9.17 -11.86 15.02
C ALA A 203 9.68 -12.15 13.59
N ILE A 204 9.22 -13.25 12.99
CA ILE A 204 9.52 -13.57 11.59
C ILE A 204 8.82 -12.57 10.66
N ALA A 205 7.55 -12.26 10.91
CA ALA A 205 6.79 -11.29 10.13
C ALA A 205 7.41 -9.88 10.20
N HIS A 206 7.89 -9.46 11.38
CA HIS A 206 8.69 -8.25 11.56
C HIS A 206 9.90 -8.25 10.62
N THR A 207 10.76 -9.28 10.72
CA THR A 207 12.00 -9.36 9.94
C THR A 207 11.73 -9.38 8.44
N SER A 208 10.77 -10.20 8.00
CA SER A 208 10.41 -10.33 6.59
C SER A 208 9.80 -9.05 6.02
N SER A 209 8.92 -8.37 6.77
CA SER A 209 8.32 -7.11 6.33
C SER A 209 9.32 -5.97 6.25
N TRP A 210 10.26 -5.88 7.18
CA TRP A 210 11.37 -4.91 7.12
C TRP A 210 12.33 -5.19 5.95
N ALA A 211 12.66 -6.46 5.70
CA ALA A 211 13.49 -6.84 4.55
C ALA A 211 12.79 -6.48 3.22
N LEU A 212 11.49 -6.76 3.10
CA LEU A 212 10.71 -6.37 1.94
C LEU A 212 10.62 -4.85 1.79
N ALA A 213 10.36 -4.11 2.87
CA ALA A 213 10.24 -2.66 2.83
C ALA A 213 11.53 -1.98 2.32
N ARG A 214 12.71 -2.49 2.71
CA ARG A 214 14.00 -2.00 2.21
C ARG A 214 14.16 -2.23 0.71
N LEU A 215 13.90 -3.45 0.24
CA LEU A 215 14.01 -3.78 -1.18
C LEU A 215 12.98 -3.03 -2.03
N GLN A 216 11.77 -2.81 -1.51
CA GLN A 216 10.77 -1.97 -2.16
C GLN A 216 11.25 -0.53 -2.28
N HIS A 217 11.81 0.05 -1.21
CA HIS A 217 12.36 1.40 -1.24
C HIS A 217 13.36 1.57 -2.39
N ASP A 218 14.34 0.67 -2.47
CA ASP A 218 15.37 0.70 -3.52
C ASP A 218 14.76 0.54 -4.92
N ALA A 219 13.83 -0.40 -5.10
CA ALA A 219 13.17 -0.64 -6.38
C ALA A 219 12.28 0.54 -6.84
N ILE A 220 11.58 1.19 -5.90
CA ILE A 220 10.75 2.37 -6.19
C ILE A 220 11.65 3.54 -6.62
N CYS A 221 12.73 3.81 -5.88
CA CYS A 221 13.70 4.84 -6.22
C CYS A 221 14.33 4.60 -7.61
N ALA A 222 14.80 3.37 -7.87
CA ALA A 222 15.40 3.01 -9.14
C ALA A 222 14.44 3.15 -10.33
N ALA A 223 13.13 2.96 -10.10
CA ALA A 223 12.08 3.14 -11.10
C ALA A 223 11.61 4.61 -11.24
N GLY A 224 12.19 5.54 -10.48
CA GLY A 224 11.85 6.96 -10.50
C GLY A 224 10.55 7.32 -9.77
N GLY A 225 10.08 6.45 -8.87
CA GLY A 225 8.98 6.74 -7.94
C GLY A 225 9.48 7.29 -6.59
N LEU A 226 8.52 7.60 -5.71
CA LEU A 226 8.79 8.16 -4.39
C LEU A 226 8.35 7.19 -3.28
N PRO A 227 9.29 6.51 -2.61
CA PRO A 227 8.95 5.60 -1.52
C PRO A 227 8.65 6.35 -0.22
N VAL A 228 7.62 5.88 0.50
CA VAL A 228 7.32 6.31 1.87
C VAL A 228 7.46 5.10 2.80
N SER A 229 8.43 5.18 3.71
CA SER A 229 8.83 4.05 4.57
C SER A 229 7.86 3.81 5.73
N LEU A 230 6.68 3.23 5.46
CA LEU A 230 5.62 3.02 6.45
C LEU A 230 6.08 2.24 7.69
N ALA A 231 6.89 1.17 7.52
CA ALA A 231 7.44 0.41 8.64
C ALA A 231 8.30 1.28 9.57
N GLN A 232 9.11 2.18 9.01
CA GLN A 232 9.97 3.06 9.81
C GLN A 232 9.17 4.17 10.49
N LEU A 233 8.23 4.77 9.77
CA LEU A 233 7.48 5.93 10.23
C LEU A 233 6.37 5.58 11.22
N LEU A 234 5.72 4.42 11.06
CA LEU A 234 4.48 4.10 11.78
C LEU A 234 4.63 3.00 12.83
N ALA A 235 5.67 2.17 12.78
CA ALA A 235 5.73 0.97 13.62
C ALA A 235 5.80 1.28 15.13
N ARG A 236 6.38 2.43 15.53
CA ARG A 236 6.37 2.86 16.93
C ARG A 236 4.93 3.12 17.39
N ASP A 237 4.19 3.92 16.64
CA ASP A 237 2.84 4.33 17.02
C ASP A 237 1.93 3.11 17.12
N PHE A 238 1.94 2.22 16.12
CA PHE A 238 1.17 0.97 16.12
C PHE A 238 1.54 0.02 17.27
N ARG A 239 2.79 0.03 17.75
CA ARG A 239 3.19 -0.74 18.95
C ARG A 239 2.72 -0.11 20.25
N THR A 240 2.74 1.21 20.35
CA THR A 240 2.41 1.95 21.58
C THR A 240 0.91 2.16 21.76
N GLN A 241 0.16 2.23 20.67
CA GLN A 241 -1.28 2.51 20.68
C GLN A 241 -2.09 1.48 19.87
N PRO A 242 -1.89 0.16 20.10
CA PRO A 242 -2.50 -0.88 19.28
C PRO A 242 -4.03 -0.89 19.39
N ASP A 243 -4.59 -0.52 20.54
CA ASP A 243 -6.04 -0.49 20.76
C ASP A 243 -6.73 0.73 20.09
N ILE A 244 -5.95 1.71 19.64
CA ILE A 244 -6.43 2.88 18.90
C ILE A 244 -6.21 2.69 17.40
N LEU A 245 -5.02 2.24 17.01
CA LEU A 245 -4.58 2.24 15.61
C LEU A 245 -4.93 0.97 14.84
N PHE A 246 -5.27 -0.13 15.52
CA PHE A 246 -5.87 -1.29 14.87
C PHE A 246 -7.38 -1.33 15.07
N GLY A 247 -8.09 -1.81 14.06
CA GLY A 247 -9.54 -1.98 14.09
C GLY A 247 -9.99 -3.11 15.01
N ARG A 248 -11.29 -3.42 14.97
CA ARG A 248 -11.91 -4.49 15.79
C ARG A 248 -11.30 -5.87 15.55
N ASP A 249 -10.86 -6.15 14.32
CA ASP A 249 -10.16 -7.39 13.98
C ASP A 249 -8.75 -7.48 14.56
N ARG A 250 -8.26 -6.38 15.16
CA ARG A 250 -6.89 -6.05 15.57
C ARG A 250 -5.81 -6.55 14.60
N PHE A 251 -6.13 -6.51 13.31
CA PHE A 251 -5.25 -6.89 12.22
C PHE A 251 -5.07 -5.73 11.24
N HIS A 252 -6.18 -5.15 10.78
CA HIS A 252 -6.15 -4.00 9.88
C HIS A 252 -6.10 -2.68 10.65
N PRO A 253 -5.57 -1.60 10.04
CA PRO A 253 -5.67 -0.29 10.65
C PRO A 253 -7.12 0.08 10.94
N SER A 254 -7.35 0.74 12.07
CA SER A 254 -8.61 1.45 12.33
C SER A 254 -8.69 2.70 11.46
N THR A 255 -9.80 3.43 11.54
CA THR A 255 -9.91 4.80 11.00
C THR A 255 -8.75 5.69 11.43
N ALA A 256 -8.38 5.69 12.72
CA ALA A 256 -7.24 6.46 13.22
C ALA A 256 -5.90 5.93 12.66
N GLY A 257 -5.77 4.61 12.51
CA GLY A 257 -4.62 3.98 11.86
C GLY A 257 -4.44 4.42 10.40
N TYR A 258 -5.51 4.42 9.62
CA TYR A 258 -5.49 4.90 8.23
C TYR A 258 -5.21 6.40 8.15
N GLN A 259 -5.79 7.22 9.03
CA GLN A 259 -5.47 8.65 9.11
C GLN A 259 -3.99 8.89 9.38
N THR A 260 -3.39 8.12 10.30
CA THR A 260 -1.95 8.20 10.61
C THR A 260 -1.09 7.76 9.41
N ALA A 261 -1.52 6.75 8.65
CA ALA A 261 -0.84 6.36 7.42
C ALA A 261 -0.96 7.45 6.33
N CYS A 262 -2.14 8.05 6.18
CA CYS A 262 -2.36 9.10 5.20
C CYS A 262 -1.56 10.37 5.55
N SER A 263 -1.39 10.71 6.83
CA SER A 263 -0.64 11.91 7.24
C SER A 263 0.84 11.86 6.88
N VAL A 264 1.43 10.67 6.77
CA VAL A 264 2.82 10.51 6.29
C VAL A 264 2.93 10.39 4.77
N LEU A 265 1.85 9.99 4.09
CA LEU A 265 1.82 9.84 2.63
C LEU A 265 1.49 11.16 1.91
N LEU A 266 0.51 11.91 2.44
CA LEU A 266 -0.05 13.10 1.81
C LEU A 266 0.99 14.19 1.51
N PRO A 267 1.93 14.54 2.42
CA PRO A 267 2.92 15.58 2.14
C PRO A 267 3.80 15.24 0.92
N THR A 268 4.17 13.97 0.76
CA THR A 268 4.96 13.50 -0.38
C THR A 268 4.16 13.60 -1.67
N LEU A 269 2.88 13.22 -1.64
CA LEU A 269 1.97 13.33 -2.78
C LEU A 269 1.81 14.79 -3.25
N CYS A 270 1.49 15.69 -2.32
CA CYS A 270 1.31 17.11 -2.61
C CYS A 270 2.59 17.76 -3.14
N SER A 271 3.73 17.51 -2.48
CA SER A 271 5.02 18.06 -2.90
C SER A 271 5.42 17.60 -4.30
N ALA A 272 5.19 16.33 -4.63
CA ALA A 272 5.56 15.77 -5.92
C ALA A 272 4.76 16.36 -7.08
N LEU A 273 3.44 16.54 -6.89
CA LEU A 273 2.59 17.16 -7.90
C LEU A 273 2.88 18.65 -8.10
N ARG A 274 3.24 19.38 -7.02
CA ARG A 274 3.68 20.77 -7.14
C ARG A 274 4.98 20.91 -7.95
N ALA A 275 5.95 20.01 -7.72
CA ALA A 275 7.22 20.01 -8.47
C ALA A 275 7.00 19.72 -9.96
N GLY A 276 6.19 18.71 -10.30
CA GLY A 276 5.88 18.41 -11.71
C GLY A 276 5.17 19.55 -12.43
N CYS A 277 4.30 20.31 -11.75
CA CYS A 277 3.67 21.50 -12.31
C CYS A 277 4.66 22.63 -12.62
N ALA A 278 5.72 22.79 -11.79
CA ALA A 278 6.73 23.83 -11.98
C ALA A 278 7.61 23.54 -13.21
N ASP A 279 7.97 22.27 -13.42
CA ASP A 279 8.76 21.83 -14.58
C ASP A 279 7.99 22.01 -15.90
N GLU A 280 6.68 21.73 -15.90
CA GLU A 280 5.83 21.98 -17.08
C GLU A 280 5.65 23.48 -17.37
N ALA A 281 5.43 24.31 -16.34
CA ALA A 281 5.28 25.77 -16.51
C ALA A 281 6.56 26.43 -17.04
N GLY A 282 7.74 25.94 -16.65
CA GLY A 282 9.03 26.36 -17.21
C GLY A 282 9.18 26.00 -18.69
N CYS A 283 8.63 24.86 -19.12
CA CYS A 283 8.65 24.43 -20.52
C CYS A 283 7.75 25.29 -21.42
N TYR A 284 6.59 25.74 -20.93
CA TYR A 284 5.71 26.67 -21.66
C TYR A 284 6.22 28.13 -21.68
N SER A 285 7.13 28.50 -20.77
CA SER A 285 7.73 29.83 -20.69
C SER A 285 8.84 30.08 -21.72
N LEU A 286 9.32 29.04 -22.42
CA LEU A 286 10.44 29.16 -23.37
C LEU A 286 10.00 29.48 -24.82
N TRP A 287 8.72 29.82 -25.03
CA TRP A 287 8.15 30.22 -26.32
C TRP A 287 7.41 31.57 -26.25
N LYS A 288 8.05 32.57 -25.64
CA LYS A 288 7.71 34.00 -25.80
C LYS A 288 8.96 34.77 -26.12
#